data_AF-A0A842IFG2-F1
#
_entry.id   AF-A0A842IFG2-F1
#
_cell.length_a   1.000
_cell.length_b   1.000
_cell.length_c   1.000
_cell.angle_alpha   90.00
_cell.angle_beta   90.00
_cell.angle_gamma   90.00
#
_symmetry.space_group_name_H-M   'P 1'
#
loop_
_entity.id
_entity.type
_entity.pdbx_description
1 polymer ?
#
loop_
_entity_poly.entity_id
_entity_poly.type
_entity_poly.pdbx_seq_one_letter_code
_entity_poly.pdbx_strand_id
1 'polypeptide(L)'
;MVRLWHKLRYRLIEDQKVKRYLLYALGEILLIVIGILIAFQVNNWDILKKQERQSLELVRNLRSDLVRDTANLKEVIEMYTEIYQDRLKALGTRDFGDMPGDSIMDLVTPKYRTVDFVSPTFHKMESIGLTELAGFGDLFDRVNDYYTTIQNNYRNFIDWDSKSALNEAQFWYYNPDFENYYHEIFVGDSLPALQSETARKSELVRLLKTPRVRNMLRTSAMRKKETIDRIRGAREYAINLLGAIDSTLAER
;
A
#
# COMPACT_ATOMS: atom_id res chain seq x y z
N MET A 1 -52.25 -49.99 -9.62
CA MET A 1 -52.59 -48.61 -9.18
C MET A 1 -52.72 -47.58 -10.30
N VAL A 2 -52.26 -47.80 -11.54
CA VAL A 2 -52.42 -46.83 -12.66
C VAL A 2 -53.83 -46.79 -13.27
N ARG A 3 -54.60 -47.90 -13.19
CA ARG A 3 -55.95 -48.00 -13.80
C ARG A 3 -57.05 -47.19 -13.07
N LEU A 4 -56.87 -46.92 -11.78
CA LEU A 4 -57.81 -46.12 -10.97
C LEU A 4 -57.72 -44.62 -11.32
N TRP A 5 -56.51 -44.10 -11.52
CA TRP A 5 -56.27 -42.72 -11.96
C TRP A 5 -56.77 -42.47 -13.40
N HIS A 6 -56.68 -43.48 -14.27
CA HIS A 6 -57.22 -43.39 -15.63
C HIS A 6 -58.75 -43.30 -15.65
N LYS A 7 -59.45 -44.09 -14.82
CA LYS A 7 -60.92 -44.05 -14.73
C LYS A 7 -61.45 -42.81 -14.01
N LEU A 8 -60.72 -42.28 -13.01
CA LEU A 8 -61.06 -40.99 -12.41
C LEU A 8 -60.94 -39.85 -13.43
N ARG A 9 -59.86 -39.81 -14.23
CA ARG A 9 -59.69 -38.81 -15.30
C ARG A 9 -60.84 -38.83 -16.31
N TYR A 10 -61.27 -40.01 -16.74
CA TYR A 10 -62.37 -40.13 -17.71
C TYR A 10 -63.73 -39.66 -17.16
N ARG A 11 -64.07 -40.00 -15.91
CA ARG A 11 -65.34 -39.56 -15.29
C ARG A 11 -65.35 -38.08 -14.88
N LEU A 12 -64.17 -37.48 -14.63
CA LEU A 12 -64.04 -36.06 -14.27
C LEU A 12 -64.10 -35.12 -15.48
N ILE A 13 -63.82 -35.62 -16.69
CA ILE A 13 -64.00 -34.90 -17.96
C ILE A 13 -65.48 -34.90 -18.39
N GLU A 14 -66.24 -35.92 -17.96
CA GLU A 14 -67.67 -36.11 -18.27
C GLU A 14 -68.58 -35.18 -17.46
N ASP A 15 -68.15 -34.75 -16.27
CA ASP A 15 -68.82 -33.75 -15.45
C ASP A 15 -68.26 -32.37 -15.84
N GLN A 16 -69.08 -31.40 -16.28
CA GLN A 16 -68.66 -30.06 -16.78
C GLN A 16 -67.95 -29.15 -15.73
N LYS A 17 -67.35 -29.73 -14.70
CA LYS A 17 -66.65 -29.09 -13.58
C LYS A 17 -65.15 -28.97 -13.80
N VAL A 18 -64.60 -29.41 -14.94
CA VAL A 18 -63.17 -29.27 -15.32
C VAL A 18 -62.68 -27.82 -15.14
N LYS A 19 -63.50 -26.83 -15.50
CA LYS A 19 -63.18 -25.40 -15.31
C LYS A 19 -62.94 -25.04 -13.84
N ARG A 20 -63.76 -25.57 -12.92
CA ARG A 20 -63.60 -25.31 -11.47
C ARG A 20 -62.32 -25.94 -10.94
N TYR A 21 -62.03 -27.19 -11.29
CA TYR A 21 -60.81 -27.86 -10.84
C TYR A 21 -59.53 -27.22 -11.41
N LEU A 22 -59.55 -26.76 -12.67
CA LEU A 22 -58.43 -26.01 -13.25
C LEU A 22 -58.21 -24.68 -12.51
N LEU A 23 -59.27 -23.94 -12.18
CA LEU A 23 -59.19 -22.70 -11.38
C LEU A 23 -58.59 -22.96 -9.99
N TYR A 24 -59.00 -24.04 -9.31
CA TYR A 24 -58.43 -24.42 -8.01
C TYR A 24 -56.96 -24.82 -8.11
N ALA A 25 -56.59 -25.65 -9.08
CA ALA A 25 -55.19 -26.05 -9.29
C ALA A 25 -54.30 -24.87 -9.69
N LEU A 26 -54.81 -23.92 -10.48
CA LEU A 26 -54.15 -22.65 -10.79
C LEU A 26 -53.94 -21.81 -9.53
N GLY A 27 -54.95 -21.72 -8.66
CA GLY A 27 -54.84 -21.04 -7.36
C GLY A 27 -53.76 -21.65 -6.46
N GLU A 28 -53.70 -22.99 -6.39
CA GLU A 28 -52.70 -23.72 -5.61
C GLU A 28 -51.28 -23.52 -6.16
N ILE A 29 -51.10 -23.60 -7.48
CA ILE A 29 -49.81 -23.30 -8.13
C ILE A 29 -49.38 -21.86 -7.85
N LEU A 30 -50.30 -20.89 -7.97
CA LEU A 30 -49.99 -19.48 -7.76
C LEU A 30 -49.60 -19.19 -6.30
N LEU A 31 -50.25 -19.86 -5.35
CA LEU A 31 -49.92 -19.77 -3.93
C LEU A 31 -48.56 -20.40 -3.60
N ILE A 32 -48.24 -21.55 -4.19
CA ILE A 32 -46.91 -22.18 -4.09
C ILE A 32 -45.83 -21.29 -4.70
N VAL A 33 -46.08 -20.72 -5.88
CA VAL A 33 -45.14 -19.81 -6.56
C VAL A 33 -44.87 -18.57 -5.72
N ILE A 34 -45.90 -17.94 -5.14
CA ILE A 34 -45.71 -16.82 -4.20
C ILE A 34 -44.87 -17.26 -3.00
N GLY A 35 -45.14 -18.44 -2.43
CA GLY A 35 -44.35 -18.99 -1.32
C GLY A 35 -42.86 -19.14 -1.66
N ILE A 36 -42.56 -19.69 -2.84
CA ILE A 36 -41.18 -19.85 -3.33
C ILE A 36 -40.52 -18.49 -3.57
N LEU A 37 -41.22 -17.53 -4.17
CA LEU A 37 -40.69 -16.20 -4.43
C LEU A 37 -40.38 -15.45 -3.14
N ILE A 38 -41.24 -15.55 -2.13
CA ILE A 38 -40.98 -14.96 -0.80
C ILE A 38 -39.78 -15.64 -0.14
N ALA A 39 -39.71 -16.97 -0.15
CA ALA A 39 -38.58 -17.71 0.41
C ALA A 39 -37.25 -17.33 -0.29
N PHE A 40 -37.28 -17.21 -1.62
CA PHE A 40 -36.13 -16.77 -2.40
C PHE A 40 -35.71 -15.33 -2.06
N GLN A 41 -36.66 -14.39 -1.95
CA GLN A 41 -36.38 -13.01 -1.58
C GLN A 41 -35.80 -12.88 -0.18
N VAL A 42 -36.37 -13.59 0.81
CA VAL A 42 -35.86 -13.60 2.18
C VAL A 42 -34.43 -14.15 2.24
N ASN A 43 -34.16 -15.25 1.52
CA ASN A 43 -32.81 -15.81 1.42
C ASN A 43 -31.83 -14.83 0.77
N ASN A 44 -32.22 -14.16 -0.31
CA ASN A 44 -31.37 -13.17 -0.98
C ASN A 44 -31.08 -11.97 -0.06
N TRP A 45 -32.07 -11.52 0.72
CA TRP A 45 -31.90 -10.42 1.66
C TRP A 45 -30.91 -10.74 2.79
N ASP A 46 -30.94 -11.97 3.33
CA ASP A 46 -29.98 -12.41 4.35
C ASP A 46 -28.54 -12.48 3.79
N ILE A 47 -28.38 -12.99 2.56
CA ILE A 47 -27.09 -13.01 1.86
C ILE A 47 -26.54 -11.59 1.69
N LEU A 48 -27.36 -10.65 1.17
CA LEU A 48 -26.95 -9.26 0.97
C LEU A 48 -26.55 -8.59 2.29
N LYS A 49 -27.32 -8.78 3.37
CA LYS A 49 -26.97 -8.27 4.70
C LYS A 49 -25.65 -8.83 5.22
N LYS A 50 -25.38 -10.11 4.98
CA LYS A 50 -24.12 -10.74 5.40
C LYS A 50 -22.93 -10.17 4.61
N GLN A 51 -23.08 -9.98 3.30
CA GLN A 51 -22.07 -9.36 2.44
C GLN A 51 -21.79 -7.90 2.83
N GLU A 52 -22.83 -7.14 3.15
CA GLU A 52 -22.70 -5.75 3.61
C GLU A 52 -21.96 -5.66 4.95
N ARG A 53 -22.27 -6.54 5.92
CA ARG A 53 -21.55 -6.61 7.20
C ARG A 53 -20.07 -6.95 7.03
N GLN A 54 -19.77 -7.92 6.16
CA GLN A 54 -18.38 -8.29 5.84
C GLN A 54 -17.64 -7.11 5.18
N SER A 55 -18.28 -6.41 4.25
CA SER A 55 -17.71 -5.23 3.59
C SER A 55 -17.45 -4.10 4.57
N LEU A 56 -18.37 -3.84 5.50
CA LEU A 56 -18.18 -2.85 6.57
C LEU A 56 -16.98 -3.19 7.47
N GLU A 57 -16.80 -4.46 7.82
CA GLU A 57 -15.62 -4.90 8.59
C GLU A 57 -14.32 -4.68 7.81
N LEU A 58 -14.31 -5.03 6.52
CA LEU A 58 -13.16 -4.80 5.64
C LEU A 58 -12.84 -3.31 5.52
N VAL A 59 -13.83 -2.44 5.33
CA VAL A 59 -13.65 -0.98 5.26
C VAL A 59 -13.05 -0.42 6.55
N ARG A 60 -13.50 -0.90 7.72
CA ARG A 60 -12.91 -0.51 9.02
C ARG A 60 -11.47 -0.97 9.17
N ASN A 61 -11.14 -2.16 8.69
CA ASN A 61 -9.76 -2.67 8.74
C ASN A 61 -8.85 -1.93 7.75
N LEU A 62 -9.33 -1.64 6.54
CA LEU A 62 -8.64 -0.81 5.54
C LEU A 62 -8.34 0.59 6.10
N ARG A 63 -9.29 1.19 6.83
CA ARG A 63 -9.06 2.45 7.54
C ARG A 63 -7.87 2.35 8.48
N SER A 64 -7.81 1.30 9.31
CA SER A 64 -6.71 1.08 10.25
C SER A 64 -5.37 0.88 9.54
N ASP A 65 -5.36 0.13 8.44
CA ASP A 65 -4.18 -0.10 7.61
C ASP A 65 -3.67 1.21 7.00
N LEU A 66 -4.56 2.02 6.42
CA LEU A 66 -4.23 3.32 5.81
C LEU A 66 -3.74 4.35 6.83
N VAL A 67 -4.26 4.35 8.06
CA VAL A 67 -3.74 5.21 9.14
C VAL A 67 -2.27 4.88 9.41
N ARG A 68 -1.90 3.60 9.44
CA ARG A 68 -0.50 3.18 9.62
C ARG A 68 0.35 3.52 8.40
N ASP A 69 -0.17 3.29 7.20
CA ASP A 69 0.53 3.66 5.95
C ASP A 69 0.85 5.15 5.89
N THR A 70 -0.12 6.01 6.20
CA THR A 70 0.09 7.47 6.17
C THR A 70 1.13 7.95 7.19
N ALA A 71 1.26 7.24 8.32
CA ALA A 71 2.31 7.48 9.31
C ALA A 71 3.67 7.01 8.80
N ASN A 72 3.78 5.77 8.30
CA ASN A 72 5.01 5.22 7.75
C ASN A 72 5.54 6.08 6.58
N LEU A 73 4.65 6.49 5.67
CA LEU A 73 4.98 7.38 4.56
C LEU A 73 5.51 8.74 5.06
N LYS A 74 4.94 9.28 6.15
CA LYS A 74 5.40 10.55 6.74
C LYS A 74 6.83 10.42 7.28
N GLU A 75 7.12 9.38 8.04
CA GLU A 75 8.47 9.13 8.59
C GLU A 75 9.51 9.03 7.48
N VAL A 76 9.19 8.32 6.39
CA VAL A 76 10.12 8.19 5.26
C VAL A 76 10.29 9.53 4.52
N ILE A 77 9.23 10.34 4.37
CA ILE A 77 9.35 11.70 3.80
C ILE A 77 10.31 12.56 4.63
N GLU A 78 10.19 12.53 5.96
CA GLU A 78 11.04 13.30 6.88
C GLU A 78 12.51 12.89 6.74
N MET A 79 12.80 11.59 6.82
CA MET A 79 14.14 11.05 6.62
C MET A 79 14.74 11.45 5.26
N TYR A 80 13.99 11.27 4.17
CA TYR A 80 14.49 11.61 2.84
C TYR A 80 14.70 13.13 2.67
N THR A 81 13.88 13.95 3.36
CA THR A 81 14.04 15.40 3.38
C THR A 81 15.34 15.80 4.07
N GLU A 82 15.67 15.18 5.22
CA GLU A 82 16.93 15.40 5.91
C GLU A 82 18.12 15.04 5.02
N ILE A 83 18.12 13.84 4.42
CA ILE A 83 19.19 13.41 3.51
C ILE A 83 19.33 14.39 2.34
N TYR A 84 18.23 14.86 1.78
CA TYR A 84 18.25 15.86 0.70
C TYR A 84 18.93 17.16 1.16
N GLN A 85 18.60 17.67 2.35
CA GLN A 85 19.23 18.85 2.91
C GLN A 85 20.72 18.65 3.18
N ASP A 86 21.13 17.48 3.67
CA ASP A 86 22.54 17.14 3.86
C ASP A 86 23.33 17.21 2.55
N ARG A 87 22.75 16.71 1.45
CA ARG A 87 23.37 16.81 0.12
C ARG A 87 23.49 18.25 -0.36
N LEU A 88 22.47 19.08 -0.14
CA LEU A 88 22.52 20.51 -0.46
C LEU A 88 23.59 21.22 0.36
N LYS A 89 23.66 20.93 1.67
CA LYS A 89 24.66 21.48 2.58
C LYS A 89 26.08 21.08 2.15
N ALA A 90 26.32 19.81 1.86
CA ALA A 90 27.61 19.32 1.38
C ALA A 90 28.02 19.98 0.04
N LEU A 91 27.07 20.17 -0.88
CA LEU A 91 27.34 20.80 -2.19
C LEU A 91 27.59 22.32 -2.09
N GLY A 92 26.92 22.99 -1.15
CA GLY A 92 27.00 24.45 -0.93
C GLY A 92 28.16 24.88 -0.03
N THR A 93 28.69 23.98 0.78
CA THR A 93 29.81 24.27 1.70
C THR A 93 31.12 24.40 0.92
N ARG A 94 31.79 25.54 1.06
CA ARG A 94 33.09 25.82 0.41
C ARG A 94 34.27 25.39 1.27
N ASP A 95 34.11 25.52 2.59
CA ASP A 95 35.11 25.19 3.59
C ASP A 95 34.49 24.35 4.71
N PHE A 96 35.14 23.23 5.03
CA PHE A 96 34.75 22.28 6.07
C PHE A 96 35.71 22.33 7.27
N GLY A 97 36.58 23.35 7.34
CA GLY A 97 37.65 23.49 8.34
C GLY A 97 37.19 23.25 9.78
N ASP A 98 36.04 23.78 10.17
CA ASP A 98 35.54 23.67 11.55
C ASP A 98 34.70 22.40 11.81
N MET A 99 34.40 21.60 10.79
CA MET A 99 33.53 20.43 10.92
C MET A 99 34.34 19.15 11.17
N PRO A 100 34.00 18.33 12.19
CA PRO A 100 34.62 17.02 12.41
C PRO A 100 34.51 16.08 11.20
N GLY A 101 35.47 15.17 11.03
CA GLY A 101 35.52 14.29 9.86
C GLY A 101 34.34 13.33 9.74
N ASP A 102 33.91 12.76 10.87
CA ASP A 102 32.71 11.94 11.02
C ASP A 102 31.43 12.70 10.65
N SER A 103 31.31 13.97 11.08
CA SER A 103 30.19 14.85 10.76
C SER A 103 30.14 15.18 9.27
N ILE A 104 31.30 15.40 8.63
CA ILE A 104 31.37 15.55 7.17
C ILE A 104 30.96 14.25 6.48
N MET A 105 31.38 13.10 7.02
CA MET A 105 31.07 11.79 6.47
C MET A 105 29.57 11.48 6.56
N ASP A 106 28.89 11.86 7.63
CA ASP A 106 27.45 11.68 7.79
C ASP A 106 26.66 12.47 6.73
N LEU A 107 27.12 13.70 6.41
CA LEU A 107 26.52 14.55 5.37
C LEU A 107 26.60 13.95 3.96
N VAL A 108 27.52 13.03 3.70
CA VAL A 108 27.77 12.49 2.34
C VAL A 108 27.53 10.99 2.21
N THR A 109 27.41 10.29 3.33
CA THR A 109 27.09 8.87 3.37
C THR A 109 25.72 8.62 2.74
N PRO A 110 25.61 7.76 1.71
CA PRO A 110 24.33 7.38 1.13
C PRO A 110 23.46 6.66 2.14
N LYS A 111 22.24 7.16 2.30
CA LYS A 111 21.19 6.58 3.15
C LYS A 111 19.98 6.26 2.26
N TYR A 112 19.27 5.18 2.55
CA TYR A 112 18.00 4.85 1.91
C TYR A 112 17.12 4.07 2.90
N ARG A 113 15.80 4.12 2.68
CA ARG A 113 14.83 3.38 3.47
C ARG A 113 13.60 3.07 2.61
N THR A 114 13.05 1.88 2.78
CA THR A 114 11.77 1.49 2.18
C THR A 114 10.61 1.86 3.10
N VAL A 115 9.48 2.19 2.51
CA VAL A 115 8.20 2.30 3.22
C VAL A 115 7.68 0.90 3.46
N ASP A 116 7.39 0.61 4.73
CA ASP A 116 6.72 -0.62 5.13
C ASP A 116 5.21 -0.43 4.97
N PHE A 117 4.68 -0.78 3.80
CA PHE A 117 3.24 -0.71 3.55
C PHE A 117 2.47 -1.79 4.32
N VAL A 118 1.30 -1.42 4.81
CA VAL A 118 0.36 -2.21 5.59
C VAL A 118 -0.79 -2.62 4.67
N SER A 119 -0.73 -3.85 4.17
CA SER A 119 -1.71 -4.42 3.24
C SER A 119 -2.43 -5.71 3.69
N PRO A 120 -2.51 -6.09 4.99
CA PRO A 120 -3.12 -7.36 5.38
C PRO A 120 -4.60 -7.45 5.00
N THR A 121 -5.35 -6.35 5.10
CA THR A 121 -6.77 -6.36 4.71
C THR A 121 -6.94 -6.51 3.21
N PHE A 122 -6.10 -5.84 2.42
CA PHE A 122 -6.10 -5.98 0.97
C PHE A 122 -5.75 -7.42 0.55
N HIS A 123 -4.73 -8.03 1.15
CA HIS A 123 -4.40 -9.44 0.89
C HIS A 123 -5.53 -10.40 1.30
N LYS A 124 -6.25 -10.10 2.38
CA LYS A 124 -7.46 -10.86 2.73
C LYS A 124 -8.51 -10.74 1.63
N MET A 125 -8.75 -9.55 1.08
CA MET A 125 -9.69 -9.33 -0.04
C MET A 125 -9.28 -10.13 -1.28
N GLU A 126 -8.00 -10.12 -1.65
CA GLU A 126 -7.47 -10.92 -2.76
C GLU A 126 -7.66 -12.42 -2.51
N SER A 127 -7.33 -12.90 -1.31
CA SER A 127 -7.40 -14.32 -0.96
C SER A 127 -8.81 -14.92 -1.04
N ILE A 128 -9.84 -14.09 -0.80
CA ILE A 128 -11.24 -14.50 -0.88
C ILE A 128 -11.87 -14.19 -2.25
N GLY A 129 -11.09 -13.66 -3.20
CA GLY A 129 -11.56 -13.31 -4.54
C GLY A 129 -12.59 -12.18 -4.54
N LEU A 130 -12.47 -11.22 -3.63
CA LEU A 130 -13.42 -10.13 -3.50
C LEU A 130 -13.25 -9.12 -4.65
N THR A 131 -14.31 -8.90 -5.44
CA THR A 131 -14.31 -7.96 -6.57
C THR A 131 -15.13 -6.69 -6.32
N GLU A 132 -15.77 -6.59 -5.16
CA GLU A 132 -16.59 -5.44 -4.77
C GLU A 132 -16.68 -5.32 -3.24
N LEU A 133 -16.94 -4.11 -2.76
CA LEU A 133 -17.36 -3.88 -1.38
C LEU A 133 -18.85 -3.53 -1.40
N ALA A 134 -19.69 -4.46 -0.94
CA ALA A 134 -21.15 -4.33 -1.00
C ALA A 134 -21.62 -3.09 -0.25
N GLY A 135 -22.21 -2.14 -0.99
CA GLY A 135 -22.64 -0.84 -0.47
C GLY A 135 -21.52 0.19 -0.29
N PHE A 136 -20.35 -0.06 -0.86
CA PHE A 136 -19.16 0.81 -0.84
C PHE A 136 -18.45 0.81 -2.21
N GLY A 137 -19.21 0.78 -3.32
CA GLY A 137 -18.70 0.57 -4.69
C GLY A 137 -17.51 1.47 -5.03
N ASP A 138 -17.64 2.78 -4.85
CA ASP A 138 -16.58 3.76 -5.14
C ASP A 138 -15.29 3.57 -4.34
N LEU A 139 -15.36 2.93 -3.16
CA LEU A 139 -14.19 2.68 -2.32
C LEU A 139 -13.37 1.52 -2.85
N PHE A 140 -13.99 0.51 -3.45
CA PHE A 140 -13.27 -0.67 -3.94
C PHE A 140 -12.22 -0.28 -4.99
N ASP A 141 -12.60 0.53 -5.97
CA ASP A 141 -11.69 0.95 -7.04
C ASP A 141 -10.51 1.76 -6.51
N ARG A 142 -10.76 2.66 -5.55
CA ARG A 142 -9.71 3.48 -4.92
C ARG A 142 -8.76 2.65 -4.07
N VAL A 143 -9.30 1.69 -3.31
CA VAL A 143 -8.49 0.73 -2.54
C VAL A 143 -7.63 -0.09 -3.49
N ASN A 144 -8.22 -0.63 -4.55
CA ASN A 144 -7.50 -1.43 -5.52
C ASN A 144 -6.38 -0.62 -6.20
N ASP A 145 -6.67 0.59 -6.64
CA ASP A 145 -5.67 1.47 -7.27
C ASP A 145 -4.53 1.85 -6.30
N TYR A 146 -4.83 2.12 -5.02
CA TYR A 146 -3.81 2.36 -4.01
C TYR A 146 -2.83 1.19 -3.88
N TYR A 147 -3.34 -0.03 -3.64
CA TYR A 147 -2.50 -1.20 -3.37
C TYR A 147 -1.84 -1.79 -4.62
N THR A 148 -2.47 -1.68 -5.79
CA THR A 148 -1.96 -2.30 -7.03
C THR A 148 -1.19 -1.35 -7.94
N THR A 149 -1.53 -0.06 -7.94
CA THR A 149 -0.87 0.93 -8.81
C THR A 149 0.10 1.78 -8.01
N ILE A 150 -0.40 2.50 -7.00
CA ILE A 150 0.38 3.50 -6.27
C ILE A 150 1.54 2.86 -5.51
N GLN A 151 1.27 1.80 -4.74
CA GLN A 151 2.32 1.09 -4.00
C GLN A 151 3.35 0.42 -4.91
N ASN A 152 2.92 -0.13 -6.05
CA ASN A 152 3.84 -0.77 -7.00
C ASN A 152 4.72 0.26 -7.73
N ASN A 153 4.16 1.40 -8.12
CA ASN A 153 4.93 2.50 -8.69
C ASN A 153 5.99 3.02 -7.72
N TYR A 154 5.65 3.15 -6.43
CA TYR A 154 6.64 3.44 -5.40
C TYR A 154 7.72 2.35 -5.30
N ARG A 155 7.31 1.07 -5.24
CA ARG A 155 8.22 -0.07 -5.05
C ARG A 155 9.26 -0.16 -6.17
N ASN A 156 8.84 0.04 -7.40
CA ASN A 156 9.73 0.03 -8.56
C ASN A 156 10.77 1.16 -8.48
N PHE A 157 10.35 2.35 -8.04
CA PHE A 157 11.25 3.49 -7.93
C PHE A 157 12.21 3.35 -6.75
N ILE A 158 11.73 2.92 -5.58
CA ILE A 158 12.57 2.80 -4.38
C ILE A 158 13.62 1.70 -4.54
N ASP A 159 13.33 0.62 -5.28
CA ASP A 159 14.31 -0.41 -5.62
C ASP A 159 15.48 0.18 -6.43
N TRP A 160 15.16 1.02 -7.42
CA TRP A 160 16.18 1.74 -8.18
C TRP A 160 17.00 2.72 -7.33
N ASP A 161 16.34 3.51 -6.46
CA ASP A 161 17.03 4.43 -5.53
C ASP A 161 17.95 3.68 -4.56
N SER A 162 17.48 2.55 -4.02
CA SER A 162 18.21 1.70 -3.08
C SER A 162 19.46 1.10 -3.74
N LYS A 163 19.32 0.54 -4.94
CA LYS A 163 20.47 0.04 -5.73
C LYS A 163 21.47 1.14 -6.05
N SER A 164 20.98 2.34 -6.41
CA SER A 164 21.82 3.49 -6.68
C SER A 164 22.57 3.97 -5.43
N ALA A 165 21.92 3.98 -4.27
CA ALA A 165 22.52 4.33 -2.99
C ALA A 165 23.57 3.29 -2.55
N LEU A 166 23.31 2.00 -2.76
CA LEU A 166 24.29 0.94 -2.48
C LEU A 166 25.53 1.06 -3.37
N ASN A 167 25.36 1.36 -4.65
CA ASN A 167 26.47 1.62 -5.58
C ASN A 167 27.30 2.84 -5.15
N GLU A 168 26.63 3.91 -4.70
CA GLU A 168 27.30 5.08 -4.09
C GLU A 168 28.06 4.68 -2.81
N ALA A 169 27.49 3.79 -2.00
CA ALA A 169 28.09 3.37 -0.73
C ALA A 169 29.40 2.60 -0.95
N GLN A 170 29.49 1.80 -2.01
CA GLN A 170 30.72 1.08 -2.38
C GLN A 170 31.91 2.03 -2.57
N PHE A 171 31.69 3.21 -3.17
CA PHE A 171 32.75 4.22 -3.33
C PHE A 171 33.31 4.67 -1.99
N TRP A 172 32.44 4.90 -1.00
CA TRP A 172 32.83 5.36 0.32
C TRP A 172 33.46 4.25 1.16
N TYR A 173 32.87 3.05 1.17
CA TYR A 173 33.38 1.90 1.93
C TYR A 173 34.78 1.47 1.50
N TYR A 174 35.02 1.44 0.18
CA TYR A 174 36.25 0.91 -0.40
C TYR A 174 37.10 2.00 -1.05
N ASN A 175 36.99 3.24 -0.55
CA ASN A 175 37.85 4.32 -1.02
C ASN A 175 39.32 4.02 -0.62
N PRO A 176 40.30 4.19 -1.53
CA PRO A 176 41.70 3.89 -1.23
C PRO A 176 42.44 5.06 -0.56
N ASP A 177 41.82 6.23 -0.48
CA ASP A 177 42.49 7.48 -0.13
C ASP A 177 42.51 7.71 1.40
N PHE A 178 41.47 7.27 2.12
CA PHE A 178 41.42 7.39 3.59
C PHE A 178 40.74 6.22 4.32
N GLU A 179 41.18 5.93 5.55
CA GLU A 179 40.53 4.95 6.44
C GLU A 179 39.17 5.47 6.91
N ASN A 180 38.10 4.73 6.62
CA ASN A 180 36.74 5.25 6.75
C ASN A 180 36.27 5.41 8.21
N TYR A 181 35.52 6.49 8.48
CA TYR A 181 34.85 6.82 9.75
C TYR A 181 33.68 5.88 10.14
N TYR A 182 33.23 4.95 9.28
CA TYR A 182 32.05 4.12 9.55
C TYR A 182 32.11 3.26 10.81
N HIS A 183 33.31 2.90 11.26
CA HIS A 183 33.44 2.14 12.50
C HIS A 183 33.04 2.97 13.73
N GLU A 184 33.35 4.27 13.72
CA GLU A 184 32.94 5.22 14.76
C GLU A 184 31.41 5.41 14.76
N ILE A 185 30.76 5.26 13.60
CA ILE A 185 29.31 5.45 13.42
C ILE A 185 28.51 4.19 13.82
N PHE A 186 29.02 2.98 13.57
CA PHE A 186 28.24 1.74 13.69
C PHE A 186 28.74 0.73 14.73
N VAL A 187 30.03 0.72 15.06
CA VAL A 187 30.63 -0.31 15.93
C VAL A 187 30.64 0.13 17.40
N GLY A 188 30.65 1.45 17.67
CA GLY A 188 30.65 2.00 19.03
C GLY A 188 31.97 1.83 19.78
N ASP A 189 32.79 0.86 19.39
CA ASP A 189 34.18 0.70 19.81
C ASP A 189 35.13 1.46 18.88
N SER A 190 36.19 2.05 19.44
CA SER A 190 37.26 2.66 18.66
C SER A 190 38.08 1.56 17.96
N LEU A 191 38.02 1.51 16.63
CA LEU A 191 38.97 0.71 15.85
C LEU A 191 40.26 1.50 15.66
N PRO A 192 41.44 0.84 15.77
CA PRO A 192 42.69 1.51 15.50
C PRO A 192 42.77 1.91 14.02
N ALA A 193 43.06 3.19 13.76
CA ALA A 193 43.34 3.70 12.42
C ALA A 193 44.84 4.02 12.30
N LEU A 194 45.44 3.75 11.13
CA LEU A 194 46.85 4.08 10.86
C LEU A 194 47.02 5.55 10.48
N GLN A 195 46.03 6.12 9.80
CA GLN A 195 45.97 7.54 9.43
C GLN A 195 45.46 8.39 10.59
N SER A 196 46.09 9.55 10.78
CA SER A 196 45.60 10.54 11.74
C SER A 196 44.24 11.10 11.32
N GLU A 197 43.43 11.53 12.28
CA GLU A 197 42.13 12.17 12.02
C GLU A 197 42.26 13.37 11.08
N THR A 198 43.29 14.20 11.26
CA THR A 198 43.57 15.34 10.39
C THR A 198 43.84 14.90 8.95
N ALA A 199 44.64 13.84 8.74
CA ALA A 199 44.94 13.32 7.41
C ALA A 199 43.69 12.77 6.72
N ARG A 200 42.90 11.95 7.44
CA ARG A 200 41.62 11.41 6.94
C ARG A 200 40.67 12.54 6.54
N LYS A 201 40.55 13.58 7.37
CA LYS A 201 39.66 14.73 7.11
C LYS A 201 40.11 15.54 5.91
N SER A 202 41.41 15.85 5.81
CA SER A 202 41.96 16.57 4.67
C SER A 202 41.67 15.85 3.35
N GLU A 203 41.78 14.52 3.35
CA GLU A 203 41.53 13.71 2.17
C GLU A 203 40.04 13.61 1.82
N LEU A 204 39.16 13.43 2.81
CA LEU A 204 37.72 13.52 2.62
C LEU A 204 37.32 14.87 2.00
N VAL A 205 37.82 15.98 2.54
CA VAL A 205 37.55 17.33 2.02
C VAL A 205 38.10 17.52 0.60
N ARG A 206 39.25 16.92 0.27
CA ARG A 206 39.80 16.91 -1.08
C ARG A 206 38.84 16.19 -2.04
N LEU A 207 38.38 15.00 -1.67
CA LEU A 207 37.45 14.19 -2.47
C LEU A 207 36.13 14.92 -2.73
N LEU A 208 35.55 15.61 -1.73
CA LEU A 208 34.33 16.41 -1.88
C LEU A 208 34.42 17.52 -2.93
N LYS A 209 35.64 17.98 -3.24
CA LYS A 209 35.89 18.99 -4.27
C LYS A 209 36.06 18.38 -5.68
N THR A 210 36.19 17.07 -5.81
CA THR A 210 36.36 16.40 -7.11
C THR A 210 35.06 16.38 -7.92
N PRO A 211 35.12 16.45 -9.27
CA PRO A 211 33.93 16.32 -10.10
C PRO A 211 33.15 15.03 -9.86
N ARG A 212 33.85 13.91 -9.61
CA ARG A 212 33.23 12.60 -9.35
C ARG A 212 32.30 12.65 -8.15
N VAL A 213 32.81 13.07 -6.99
CA VAL A 213 32.02 13.14 -5.75
C VAL A 213 30.95 14.22 -5.84
N ARG A 214 31.24 15.38 -6.45
CA ARG A 214 30.21 16.41 -6.66
C ARG A 214 29.07 15.92 -7.54
N ASN A 215 29.34 15.16 -8.59
CA ASN A 215 28.30 14.56 -9.43
C ASN A 215 27.52 13.49 -8.68
N MET A 216 28.21 12.66 -7.89
CA MET A 216 27.59 11.66 -7.03
C MET A 216 26.59 12.31 -6.04
N LEU A 217 27.00 13.37 -5.34
CA LEU A 217 26.12 14.11 -4.42
C LEU A 217 24.94 14.79 -5.12
N ARG A 218 25.14 15.34 -6.33
CA ARG A 218 24.06 15.92 -7.15
C ARG A 218 23.04 14.86 -7.58
N THR A 219 23.52 13.71 -8.05
CA THR A 219 22.65 12.59 -8.41
C THR A 219 21.92 12.07 -7.16
N SER A 220 22.61 11.98 -6.02
CA SER A 220 21.99 11.64 -4.73
C SER A 220 20.85 12.62 -4.40
N ALA A 221 21.11 13.93 -4.41
CA ALA A 221 20.10 14.96 -4.14
C ALA A 221 18.89 14.87 -5.09
N MET A 222 19.13 14.71 -6.39
CA MET A 222 18.08 14.53 -7.39
C MET A 222 17.22 13.30 -7.05
N ARG A 223 17.83 12.14 -6.81
CA ARG A 223 17.11 10.92 -6.44
C ARG A 223 16.26 11.11 -5.20
N LYS A 224 16.81 11.72 -4.14
CA LYS A 224 16.05 11.96 -2.90
C LYS A 224 14.87 12.88 -3.11
N LYS A 225 15.02 13.95 -3.91
CA LYS A 225 13.93 14.84 -4.27
C LYS A 225 12.81 14.10 -5.00
N GLU A 226 13.15 13.30 -6.01
CA GLU A 226 12.19 12.46 -6.74
C GLU A 226 11.50 11.44 -5.82
N THR A 227 12.24 10.80 -4.90
CA THR A 227 11.65 9.88 -3.92
C THR A 227 10.63 10.61 -3.04
N ILE A 228 10.99 11.78 -2.50
CA ILE A 228 10.09 12.58 -1.64
C ILE A 228 8.79 12.90 -2.36
N ASP A 229 8.86 13.36 -3.61
CA ASP A 229 7.66 13.77 -4.36
C ASP A 229 6.75 12.58 -4.66
N ARG A 230 7.32 11.39 -4.95
CA ARG A 230 6.54 10.15 -5.11
C ARG A 230 5.88 9.68 -3.82
N ILE A 231 6.61 9.72 -2.69
CA ILE A 231 6.05 9.32 -1.40
C ILE A 231 4.95 10.29 -0.98
N ARG A 232 5.11 11.60 -1.24
CA ARG A 232 4.06 12.61 -1.01
C ARG A 232 2.81 12.30 -1.81
N GLY A 233 2.94 12.00 -3.11
CA GLY A 233 1.80 11.60 -3.94
C GLY A 233 1.08 10.36 -3.41
N ALA A 234 1.83 9.32 -3.01
CA ALA A 234 1.25 8.12 -2.40
C ALA A 234 0.54 8.42 -1.07
N ARG A 235 1.11 9.31 -0.25
CA ARG A 235 0.52 9.72 1.04
C ARG A 235 -0.73 10.56 0.86
N GLU A 236 -0.73 11.49 -0.09
CA GLU A 236 -1.91 12.30 -0.43
C GLU A 236 -3.05 11.40 -0.90
N TYR A 237 -2.75 10.42 -1.76
CA TYR A 237 -3.73 9.42 -2.17
C TYR A 237 -4.31 8.66 -0.96
N ALA A 238 -3.45 8.15 -0.08
CA ALA A 238 -3.87 7.41 1.11
C ALA A 238 -4.75 8.27 2.06
N ILE A 239 -4.40 9.56 2.24
CA ILE A 239 -5.20 10.50 3.05
C ILE A 239 -6.57 10.75 2.41
N ASN A 240 -6.62 10.95 1.10
CA ASN A 240 -7.88 11.15 0.39
C ASN A 240 -8.77 9.91 0.45
N LEU A 241 -8.18 8.72 0.34
CA LEU A 241 -8.90 7.46 0.52
C LEU A 241 -9.40 7.30 1.96
N LEU A 242 -8.58 7.63 2.95
CA LEU A 242 -8.98 7.62 4.36
C LEU A 242 -10.16 8.57 4.61
N GLY A 243 -10.13 9.78 4.05
CA GLY A 243 -11.23 10.74 4.15
C GLY A 243 -12.52 10.24 3.49
N ALA A 244 -12.41 9.54 2.35
CA ALA A 244 -13.56 8.90 1.71
C ALA A 244 -14.14 7.79 2.59
N ILE A 245 -13.29 6.92 3.16
CA ILE A 245 -13.71 5.86 4.09
C ILE A 245 -14.41 6.47 5.31
N ASP A 246 -13.83 7.50 5.92
CA ASP A 246 -14.38 8.15 7.12
C ASP A 246 -15.75 8.76 6.85
N SER A 247 -15.92 9.40 5.68
CA SER A 247 -17.20 9.97 5.25
C SER A 247 -18.26 8.86 5.07
N THR A 248 -17.92 7.77 4.38
CA THR A 248 -18.86 6.67 4.15
C THR A 248 -19.21 5.91 5.44
N LEU A 249 -18.28 5.82 6.40
CA LEU A 249 -18.56 5.22 7.70
C LEU A 249 -19.43 6.10 8.60
N ALA A 250 -19.41 7.43 8.43
CA ALA A 250 -20.23 8.36 9.21
C ALA A 250 -21.70 8.39 8.76
N GLU A 251 -21.97 8.05 7.50
CA GLU A 251 -23.33 8.02 6.92
C GLU A 251 -24.13 6.75 7.27
N ARG A 252 -23.55 5.79 7.99
CA ARG A 252 -24.14 4.47 8.33
C ARG A 252 -24.25 4.25 9.84
#